data_AF-A0A151ZCY0-F1
#
_entry.id   AF-A0A151ZCY0-F1
#
_cell.length_a   1.000
_cell.length_b   1.000
_cell.length_c   1.000
_cell.angle_alpha   90.00
_cell.angle_beta   90.00
_cell.angle_gamma   90.00
#
_symmetry.space_group_name_H-M   'P 1'
#
loop_
_entity.id
_entity.type
_entity.pdbx_description
1 polymer ?
#
loop_
_entity_poly.entity_id
_entity_poly.type
_entity_poly.pdbx_seq_one_letter_code
_entity_poly.pdbx_strand_id
1 'polypeptide(L)'
;MVKETNEFISDIFHEENIVKLNVGGKRYMTTRDTLCSKGENFFTSLLNNNIPSIKDDKGYRFIDRNGKLFYYILEFFRTGYIDIPDEDLIPGVFREADFYSIKNFEFQWVQQQLEIQNQLNLQNSNHQDVNGGSNSASSSNGESSSTQNNSNSPPPQRRNRNHQHNQNRVYNNDLLLRWSLVGMLEKILKI
;
A
#
# COMPACT_ATOMS: atom_id res chain seq x y z
N MET A 1 47.19 -17.85 6.31
CA MET A 1 47.41 -16.53 6.94
C MET A 1 46.73 -15.36 6.24
N VAL A 2 46.78 -15.15 4.91
CA VAL A 2 46.09 -13.98 4.27
C VAL A 2 44.59 -14.22 3.94
N LYS A 3 44.17 -15.49 3.79
CA LYS A 3 42.76 -15.83 3.52
C LYS A 3 41.88 -15.72 4.78
N GLU A 4 42.39 -16.19 5.92
CA GLU A 4 41.70 -16.12 7.22
C GLU A 4 41.47 -14.69 7.69
N THR A 5 42.39 -13.77 7.38
CA THR A 5 42.22 -12.35 7.73
C THR A 5 41.10 -11.69 6.93
N ASN A 6 40.88 -12.08 5.67
CA ASN A 6 39.82 -11.49 4.83
C ASN A 6 38.43 -12.03 5.18
N GLU A 7 38.32 -13.33 5.52
CA GLU A 7 37.06 -13.91 6.01
C GLU A 7 36.66 -13.29 7.38
N PHE A 8 37.62 -13.13 8.29
CA PHE A 8 37.38 -12.49 9.59
C PHE A 8 37.02 -11.00 9.47
N ILE A 9 37.65 -10.28 8.54
CA ILE A 9 37.31 -8.88 8.25
C ILE A 9 35.93 -8.77 7.58
N SER A 10 35.58 -9.68 6.67
CA SER A 10 34.25 -9.69 6.07
C SER A 10 33.16 -10.01 7.08
N ASP A 11 33.41 -10.88 8.06
CA ASP A 11 32.47 -11.19 9.14
C ASP A 11 32.27 -10.01 10.08
N ILE A 12 33.35 -9.27 10.41
CA ILE A 12 33.28 -8.01 11.17
C ILE A 12 32.45 -6.95 10.41
N PHE A 13 32.68 -6.78 9.10
CA PHE A 13 31.89 -5.85 8.29
C PHE A 13 30.45 -6.35 8.03
N HIS A 14 30.20 -7.65 8.07
CA HIS A 14 28.86 -8.24 7.90
C HIS A 14 27.97 -8.01 9.13
N GLU A 15 28.50 -8.12 10.35
CA GLU A 15 27.75 -7.80 11.57
C GLU A 15 27.44 -6.30 11.70
N GLU A 16 28.31 -5.42 11.19
CA GLU A 16 28.07 -3.96 11.17
C GLU A 16 26.94 -3.54 10.22
N ASN A 17 26.59 -4.36 9.23
CA ASN A 17 25.50 -4.02 8.31
C ASN A 17 24.13 -4.30 8.92
N ILE A 18 23.98 -5.28 9.83
CA ILE A 18 22.68 -5.61 10.41
C ILE A 18 22.29 -4.62 11.52
N VAL A 19 21.20 -3.90 11.29
CA VAL A 19 20.61 -2.95 12.23
C VAL A 19 19.44 -3.60 12.95
N LYS A 20 19.51 -3.62 14.30
CA LYS A 20 18.46 -4.08 15.21
C LYS A 20 17.66 -2.90 15.74
N LEU A 21 16.35 -2.86 15.46
CA LEU A 21 15.43 -1.79 15.88
C LEU A 21 14.30 -2.34 16.75
N ASN A 22 13.99 -1.68 17.87
CA ASN A 22 12.82 -1.95 18.69
C ASN A 22 11.89 -0.72 18.60
N VAL A 23 10.85 -0.81 17.78
CA VAL A 23 9.93 0.29 17.49
C VAL A 23 8.65 0.09 18.29
N GLY A 24 8.48 0.83 19.39
CA GLY A 24 7.32 0.74 20.28
C GLY A 24 7.07 -0.67 20.82
N GLY A 25 8.13 -1.44 21.06
CA GLY A 25 8.06 -2.84 21.52
C GLY A 25 8.12 -3.88 20.40
N LYS A 26 8.01 -3.49 19.12
CA LYS A 26 8.12 -4.42 17.99
C LYS A 26 9.55 -4.46 17.47
N ARG A 27 10.14 -5.66 17.44
CA ARG A 27 11.52 -5.87 16.98
C ARG A 27 11.59 -6.05 15.47
N TYR A 28 12.53 -5.35 14.86
CA TYR A 28 12.87 -5.39 13.45
C TYR A 28 14.38 -5.62 13.28
N MET A 29 14.73 -6.31 12.21
CA MET A 29 16.11 -6.43 11.74
C MET A 29 16.14 -6.08 10.26
N THR A 30 17.14 -5.31 9.86
CA THR A 30 17.34 -4.87 8.48
C THR A 30 18.81 -4.50 8.28
N THR A 31 19.17 -3.95 7.13
CA THR A 31 20.53 -3.46 6.86
C THR A 31 20.64 -1.94 6.96
N ARG A 32 21.86 -1.45 7.18
CA ARG A 32 22.19 -0.02 7.06
C ARG A 32 21.82 0.49 5.66
N ASP A 33 22.17 -0.28 4.63
CA ASP A 33 21.88 0.05 3.23
C ASP A 33 20.39 0.27 2.98
N THR A 34 19.54 -0.58 3.58
CA THR A 34 18.08 -0.45 3.48
C THR A 34 17.61 0.88 4.08
N LEU A 35 18.02 1.19 5.31
CA LEU A 35 17.56 2.40 6.02
C LEU A 35 18.12 3.70 5.42
N CYS A 36 19.23 3.62 4.70
CA CYS A 36 19.87 4.75 4.01
C CYS A 36 19.45 4.88 2.53
N SER A 37 18.59 3.99 2.00
CA SER A 37 18.30 3.89 0.56
C SER A 37 17.55 5.10 -0.03
N LYS A 38 16.92 5.93 0.82
CA LYS A 38 16.13 7.10 0.41
C LYS A 38 16.79 8.44 0.78
N GLY A 39 18.11 8.45 0.88
CA GLY A 39 18.89 9.65 1.24
C GLY A 39 18.76 10.03 2.72
N GLU A 40 19.06 11.29 3.04
CA GLU A 40 19.03 11.80 4.42
C GLU A 40 17.65 11.69 5.05
N ASN A 41 17.59 11.00 6.20
CA ASN A 41 16.37 10.74 6.96
C ASN A 41 16.71 10.51 8.46
N PHE A 42 15.73 10.15 9.27
CA PHE A 42 15.94 9.87 10.70
C PHE A 42 17.02 8.79 10.94
N PHE A 43 17.03 7.72 10.15
CA PHE A 43 17.94 6.60 10.32
C PHE A 43 19.37 6.92 9.89
N THR A 44 19.58 7.75 8.85
CA THR A 44 20.94 8.19 8.50
C THR A 44 21.57 8.92 9.70
N SER A 45 20.81 9.80 10.34
CA SER A 45 21.23 10.50 11.57
C SER A 45 21.45 9.56 12.75
N LEU A 46 20.52 8.62 12.97
CA LEU A 46 20.62 7.62 14.04
C LEU A 46 21.87 6.73 13.90
N LEU A 47 22.16 6.28 12.67
CA LEU A 47 23.24 5.34 12.38
C LEU A 47 24.60 6.00 12.20
N ASN A 48 24.64 7.33 12.01
CA ASN A 48 25.86 8.14 12.08
C ASN A 48 26.20 8.57 13.53
N ASN A 49 25.43 8.09 14.52
CA ASN A 49 25.53 8.50 15.93
C ASN A 49 25.33 10.01 16.16
N ASN A 50 24.65 10.71 15.24
CA ASN A 50 24.27 12.11 15.41
C ASN A 50 23.13 12.26 16.44
N ILE A 51 22.38 11.17 16.68
CA ILE A 51 21.28 11.13 17.64
C ILE A 51 21.57 10.02 18.66
N PRO A 52 21.55 10.31 19.97
CA PRO A 52 21.66 9.29 21.01
C PRO A 52 20.56 8.24 20.88
N SER A 53 20.91 6.96 20.93
CA SER A 53 19.93 5.86 20.88
C SER A 53 20.00 5.01 22.14
N ILE A 54 18.88 4.88 22.85
CA ILE A 54 18.72 3.89 23.91
C ILE A 54 18.66 2.50 23.26
N LYS A 55 19.29 1.49 23.88
CA LYS A 55 19.18 0.09 23.45
C LYS A 55 18.44 -0.73 24.50
N ASP A 56 17.66 -1.72 24.07
CA ASP A 56 17.09 -2.71 24.98
C ASP A 56 18.14 -3.72 25.47
N ASP A 57 17.72 -4.63 26.36
CA ASP A 57 18.53 -5.72 26.92
C ASP A 57 19.18 -6.63 25.88
N LYS A 58 18.63 -6.66 24.65
CA LYS A 58 19.11 -7.47 23.52
C LYS A 58 19.85 -6.64 22.46
N GLY A 59 20.16 -5.38 22.77
CA GLY A 59 20.94 -4.49 21.91
C GLY A 59 20.16 -3.86 20.75
N TYR A 60 18.82 -3.96 20.73
CA TYR A 60 18.00 -3.29 19.73
C TYR A 60 17.87 -1.80 20.06
N ARG A 61 18.10 -0.92 19.09
CA ARG A 61 17.92 0.53 19.27
C ARG A 61 16.42 0.82 19.42
N PHE A 62 16.03 1.39 20.55
CA PHE A 62 14.65 1.70 20.86
C PHE A 62 14.19 3.00 20.19
N ILE A 63 12.99 2.96 19.62
CA ILE A 63 12.32 4.08 18.95
C ILE A 63 10.88 4.09 19.49
N ASP A 64 10.50 5.19 20.14
CA ASP A 64 9.17 5.34 20.75
C ASP A 64 8.10 5.73 19.71
N ARG A 65 7.82 4.81 18.78
CA ARG A 65 6.89 5.00 17.66
C ARG A 65 6.02 3.77 17.42
N ASN A 66 5.03 3.90 16.55
CA ASN A 66 4.12 2.80 16.25
C ASN A 66 4.82 1.71 15.42
N GLY A 67 5.22 0.63 16.10
CA GLY A 67 5.88 -0.50 15.47
C GLY A 67 5.06 -1.18 14.37
N LYS A 68 3.72 -1.18 14.42
CA LYS A 68 2.90 -1.80 13.36
C LYS A 68 2.97 -0.99 12.07
N LEU A 69 2.83 0.32 12.16
CA LEU A 69 2.88 1.21 10.99
C LEU A 69 4.29 1.32 10.40
N PHE A 70 5.33 1.17 11.23
CA PHE A 70 6.71 1.12 10.76
C PHE A 70 6.98 0.00 9.76
N TYR A 71 6.16 -1.06 9.73
CA TYR A 71 6.26 -2.09 8.70
C TYR A 71 6.20 -1.49 7.27
N TYR A 72 5.23 -0.61 7.01
CA TYR A 72 5.06 0.02 5.69
C TYR A 72 6.23 0.93 5.33
N ILE A 73 6.78 1.63 6.33
CA ILE A 73 7.97 2.46 6.18
C ILE A 73 9.17 1.59 5.79
N LEU A 74 9.35 0.45 6.45
CA LEU A 74 10.46 -0.45 6.17
C LEU A 74 10.32 -1.14 4.80
N GLU A 75 9.11 -1.54 4.40
CA GLU A 75 8.85 -2.09 3.07
C GLU A 75 9.12 -1.06 1.97
N PHE A 76 8.78 0.21 2.20
CA PHE A 76 9.13 1.30 1.29
C PHE A 76 10.64 1.47 1.14
N PHE A 77 11.41 1.39 2.22
CA PHE A 77 12.88 1.44 2.15
C PHE A 77 13.48 0.26 1.35
N ARG A 78 12.85 -0.92 1.41
CA ARG A 78 13.30 -2.13 0.71
C ARG A 78 12.97 -2.14 -0.77
N THR A 79 11.74 -1.78 -1.12
CA THR A 79 11.18 -2.00 -2.45
C THR A 79 11.03 -0.71 -3.25
N GLY A 80 10.93 0.43 -2.56
CA GLY A 80 10.50 1.69 -3.15
C GLY A 80 9.00 1.79 -3.43
N TYR A 81 8.23 0.73 -3.17
CA TYR A 81 6.78 0.71 -3.32
C TYR A 81 6.09 0.91 -1.97
N ILE A 82 4.93 1.54 -2.00
CA ILE A 82 4.11 1.83 -0.83
C ILE A 82 2.79 1.09 -1.01
N ASP A 83 2.72 -0.12 -0.45
CA ASP A 83 1.52 -0.96 -0.45
C ASP A 83 0.84 -0.91 0.91
N ILE A 84 -0.26 -0.16 0.98
CA ILE A 84 -1.08 0.00 2.19
C ILE A 84 -2.45 -0.60 1.86
N PRO A 85 -2.76 -1.82 2.34
CA PRO A 85 -3.95 -2.55 1.92
C PRO A 85 -5.25 -2.00 2.53
N ASP A 86 -5.15 -1.18 3.57
CA ASP A 86 -6.28 -0.63 4.31
C ASP A 86 -6.15 0.90 4.34
N GLU A 87 -7.15 1.58 3.77
CA GLU A 87 -7.19 3.03 3.65
C GLU A 87 -7.17 3.73 5.01
N ASP A 88 -7.72 3.10 6.05
CA ASP A 88 -7.73 3.66 7.41
C ASP A 88 -6.32 3.78 8.01
N LEU A 89 -5.35 3.02 7.48
CA LEU A 89 -3.96 3.07 7.91
C LEU A 89 -3.17 4.22 7.27
N ILE A 90 -3.60 4.72 6.10
CA ILE A 90 -2.85 5.73 5.32
C ILE A 90 -2.49 6.96 6.17
N PRO A 91 -3.41 7.61 6.91
CA PRO A 91 -3.05 8.77 7.72
C PRO A 91 -2.04 8.44 8.83
N GLY A 92 -2.07 7.21 9.34
CA GLY A 92 -1.10 6.73 10.31
C GLY A 92 0.28 6.56 9.68
N VAL A 93 0.35 5.92 8.52
CA VAL A 93 1.62 5.68 7.81
C VAL A 93 2.27 7.01 7.40
N PHE A 94 1.49 7.99 6.92
CA PHE A 94 2.03 9.30 6.55
C PHE A 94 2.62 10.03 7.76
N ARG A 95 1.95 10.00 8.92
CA ARG A 95 2.51 10.56 10.17
C ARG A 95 3.81 9.87 10.60
N GLU A 96 3.97 8.58 10.33
CA GLU A 96 5.24 7.90 10.58
C GLU A 96 6.30 8.32 9.55
N ALA A 97 5.96 8.44 8.27
CA ALA A 97 6.89 8.90 7.24
C ALA A 97 7.44 10.31 7.55
N ASP A 98 6.57 11.22 7.99
CA ASP A 98 6.94 12.54 8.52
C ASP A 98 7.92 12.44 9.68
N PHE A 99 7.62 11.60 10.68
CA PHE A 99 8.48 11.40 11.85
C PHE A 99 9.87 10.90 11.43
N TYR A 100 9.94 9.92 10.52
CA TYR A 100 11.20 9.40 10.02
C TYR A 100 11.88 10.33 9.00
N SER A 101 11.31 11.51 8.74
CA SER A 101 11.84 12.52 7.82
C SER A 101 12.07 11.97 6.41
N ILE A 102 11.13 11.14 5.92
CA ILE A 102 11.20 10.52 4.60
C ILE A 102 10.69 11.52 3.56
N LYS A 103 11.61 12.05 2.77
CA LYS A 103 11.27 13.05 1.74
C LYS A 103 10.43 12.43 0.63
N ASN A 104 9.44 13.20 0.16
CA ASN A 104 8.60 12.88 -0.99
C ASN A 104 7.78 11.59 -0.84
N PHE A 105 7.53 11.09 0.37
CA PHE A 105 6.82 9.83 0.58
C PHE A 105 5.40 9.88 0.01
N GLU A 106 4.63 10.92 0.33
CA GLU A 106 3.27 11.13 -0.15
C GLU A 106 3.24 11.31 -1.66
N PHE A 107 4.20 12.05 -2.20
CA PHE A 107 4.33 12.24 -3.65
C PHE A 107 4.57 10.91 -4.36
N GLN A 108 5.49 10.09 -3.86
CA GLN A 108 5.77 8.78 -4.44
C GLN A 108 4.55 7.86 -4.36
N TRP A 109 3.82 7.88 -3.24
CA TRP A 109 2.58 7.13 -3.11
C TRP A 109 1.54 7.56 -4.15
N VAL A 110 1.32 8.86 -4.32
CA VAL A 110 0.39 9.41 -5.32
C VAL A 110 0.81 9.03 -6.74
N GLN A 111 2.10 9.15 -7.08
CA GLN A 111 2.62 8.75 -8.39
C GLN A 111 2.38 7.27 -8.66
N GLN A 112 2.62 6.41 -7.66
CA GLN A 112 2.35 4.98 -7.76
C GLN A 112 0.85 4.70 -8.01
N GLN A 113 -0.07 5.39 -7.30
CA GLN A 113 -1.50 5.21 -7.52
C GLN A 113 -1.92 5.64 -8.94
N LEU A 114 -1.41 6.76 -9.44
CA LEU A 114 -1.67 7.21 -10.81
C LEU A 114 -1.18 6.21 -11.86
N GLU A 115 0.01 5.63 -11.66
CA GLU A 115 0.55 4.62 -12.55
C GLU A 115 -0.33 3.36 -12.57
N ILE A 116 -0.79 2.90 -11.40
CA ILE A 116 -1.73 1.76 -11.30
C ILE A 116 -3.02 2.05 -12.05
N GLN A 117 -3.61 3.24 -11.88
CA GLN A 117 -4.84 3.63 -12.59
C GLN A 117 -4.63 3.66 -14.12
N ASN A 118 -3.51 4.20 -14.59
CA ASN A 118 -3.18 4.23 -16.02
C ASN A 118 -3.03 2.82 -16.61
N GLN A 119 -2.36 1.91 -15.91
CA GLN A 119 -2.21 0.52 -16.34
C GLN A 119 -3.57 -0.20 -16.45
N LEU A 120 -4.46 0.01 -15.47
CA LEU A 120 -5.82 -0.56 -15.50
C LEU A 120 -6.65 -0.01 -16.67
N ASN A 121 -6.54 1.29 -16.95
CA ASN A 121 -7.24 1.91 -18.08
C ASN A 121 -6.79 1.32 -19.43
N LEU A 122 -5.48 1.15 -19.64
CA LEU A 122 -4.93 0.56 -20.86
C LEU A 122 -5.40 -0.89 -21.08
N GLN A 123 -5.53 -1.67 -20.01
CA GLN A 123 -6.05 -3.04 -20.08
C GLN A 123 -7.53 -3.07 -20.47
N ASN A 124 -8.34 -2.14 -19.96
CA ASN A 124 -9.76 -2.06 -20.28
C ASN A 124 -10.01 -1.59 -21.74
N SER A 125 -9.15 -0.73 -22.29
CA SER A 125 -9.26 -0.24 -23.67
C SER A 125 -9.01 -1.32 -24.73
N ASN A 126 -8.05 -2.22 -24.49
CA ASN A 126 -7.71 -3.30 -25.43
C ASN A 126 -8.80 -4.38 -25.56
N HIS A 127 -9.82 -4.37 -24.70
CA HIS A 127 -10.94 -5.31 -24.75
C HIS A 127 -12.17 -4.84 -25.55
N GLN A 128 -12.20 -3.59 -26.05
CA GLN A 128 -13.39 -3.03 -26.72
C GLN A 128 -13.37 -3.10 -28.25
N ASP A 129 -12.23 -3.42 -28.89
CA ASP A 129 -12.11 -3.40 -30.37
C ASP A 129 -12.44 -4.74 -31.08
N VAL A 130 -12.92 -5.77 -30.36
CA VAL A 130 -13.20 -7.10 -30.96
C VAL A 130 -14.70 -7.37 -31.24
N ASN A 131 -15.60 -6.41 -30.98
CA ASN A 131 -17.06 -6.60 -31.14
C ASN A 131 -17.71 -5.58 -32.09
N GLY A 132 -17.16 -5.44 -33.30
CA GLY A 132 -17.70 -4.57 -34.36
C GLY A 132 -18.05 -5.29 -35.66
N GLY A 133 -18.42 -6.58 -35.62
CA GLY A 133 -18.87 -7.35 -36.76
C GLY A 133 -20.40 -7.49 -36.81
N SER A 134 -21.02 -6.78 -37.76
CA SER A 134 -22.27 -7.08 -38.48
C SER A 134 -23.45 -7.69 -37.72
N ASN A 135 -24.57 -6.95 -37.63
CA ASN A 135 -25.88 -7.54 -37.99
C ASN A 135 -26.88 -6.48 -38.46
N SER A 136 -27.22 -6.62 -39.73
CA SER A 136 -28.31 -6.02 -40.46
C SER A 136 -29.67 -6.54 -40.02
N ALA A 137 -30.64 -5.61 -39.93
CA ALA A 137 -32.07 -5.75 -40.20
C ALA A 137 -32.79 -7.10 -39.95
N SER A 138 -33.81 -7.08 -39.10
CA SER A 138 -35.21 -7.19 -39.59
C SER A 138 -36.21 -6.96 -38.46
N SER A 139 -37.28 -6.26 -38.84
CA SER A 139 -38.46 -5.92 -38.08
C SER A 139 -39.52 -7.00 -38.30
N SER A 140 -40.32 -7.36 -37.29
CA SER A 140 -41.78 -7.56 -37.44
C SER A 140 -42.46 -7.90 -36.11
N ASN A 141 -43.68 -7.36 -36.00
CA ASN A 141 -44.63 -7.44 -34.89
C ASN A 141 -45.30 -8.82 -34.74
N GLY A 142 -45.89 -9.08 -33.57
CA GLY A 142 -46.83 -10.18 -33.37
C GLY A 142 -47.51 -10.14 -31.99
N GLU A 143 -48.84 -10.19 -32.00
CA GLU A 143 -49.79 -9.90 -30.92
C GLU A 143 -50.01 -11.00 -29.87
N SER A 144 -50.46 -10.54 -28.69
CA SER A 144 -51.59 -11.01 -27.84
C SER A 144 -51.73 -12.45 -27.29
N SER A 145 -52.04 -12.45 -25.98
CA SER A 145 -53.07 -13.23 -25.24
C SER A 145 -52.73 -14.57 -24.54
N SER A 146 -52.84 -14.49 -23.20
CA SER A 146 -53.36 -15.43 -22.17
C SER A 146 -53.29 -16.95 -22.37
N THR A 147 -52.77 -17.67 -21.37
CA THR A 147 -53.48 -18.76 -20.65
C THR A 147 -52.79 -19.03 -19.29
N GLN A 148 -53.61 -19.14 -18.25
CA GLN A 148 -53.26 -19.53 -16.88
C GLN A 148 -52.68 -20.96 -16.83
N ASN A 149 -51.75 -21.25 -15.91
CA ASN A 149 -51.77 -22.51 -15.16
C ASN A 149 -50.91 -22.43 -13.88
N ASN A 150 -51.58 -22.78 -12.79
CA ASN A 150 -51.11 -22.79 -11.42
C ASN A 150 -50.56 -24.19 -11.10
N SER A 151 -49.31 -24.29 -10.64
CA SER A 151 -48.87 -25.43 -9.81
C SER A 151 -47.80 -24.97 -8.82
N ASN A 152 -48.16 -25.07 -7.55
CA ASN A 152 -47.35 -24.68 -6.40
C ASN A 152 -46.12 -25.58 -6.26
N SER A 153 -44.95 -24.97 -6.15
CA SER A 153 -43.76 -25.55 -5.52
C SER A 153 -42.99 -24.43 -4.82
N PRO A 154 -42.59 -24.59 -3.55
CA PRO A 154 -41.92 -23.52 -2.81
C PRO A 154 -40.47 -23.37 -3.33
N PRO A 155 -39.98 -22.14 -3.53
CA PRO A 155 -38.59 -21.91 -3.91
C PRO A 155 -37.67 -22.09 -2.69
N PRO A 156 -36.41 -22.55 -2.88
CA PRO A 156 -35.45 -22.57 -1.79
C PRO A 156 -35.12 -21.13 -1.37
N GLN A 157 -35.13 -20.89 -0.06
CA GLN A 157 -34.80 -19.60 0.54
C GLN A 157 -33.37 -19.19 0.16
N ARG A 158 -33.22 -18.24 -0.77
CA ARG A 158 -31.96 -17.52 -0.98
C ARG A 158 -31.70 -16.68 0.27
N ARG A 159 -30.77 -17.15 1.12
CA ARG A 159 -30.18 -16.33 2.19
C ARG A 159 -29.66 -15.04 1.59
N ASN A 160 -30.31 -13.95 1.99
CA ASN A 160 -30.08 -12.60 1.51
C ASN A 160 -28.69 -12.13 1.98
N ARG A 161 -27.67 -12.29 1.13
CA ARG A 161 -26.26 -11.99 1.42
C ARG A 161 -25.89 -10.52 1.12
N ASN A 162 -26.89 -9.64 0.97
CA ASN A 162 -26.70 -8.29 0.45
C ASN A 162 -26.65 -7.17 1.51
N HIS A 163 -26.73 -7.49 2.81
CA HIS A 163 -26.66 -6.46 3.86
C HIS A 163 -25.24 -6.10 4.33
N GLN A 164 -24.21 -6.83 3.91
CA GLN A 164 -22.81 -6.47 4.20
C GLN A 164 -22.11 -5.71 3.07
N HIS A 165 -22.69 -5.70 1.86
CA HIS A 165 -22.04 -5.09 0.69
C HIS A 165 -22.36 -3.60 0.50
N ASN A 166 -23.27 -3.04 1.31
CA ASN A 166 -23.67 -1.64 1.20
C ASN A 166 -23.11 -0.74 2.29
N GLN A 167 -22.54 -1.30 3.36
CA GLN A 167 -21.83 -0.51 4.37
C GLN A 167 -20.43 -0.13 3.89
N ASN A 168 -19.76 -0.99 3.11
CA ASN A 168 -18.45 -0.68 2.51
C ASN A 168 -18.52 0.39 1.40
N ARG A 169 -19.68 0.64 0.78
CA ARG A 169 -19.82 1.67 -0.27
C ARG A 169 -19.96 3.09 0.27
N VAL A 170 -20.44 3.26 1.51
CA VAL A 170 -20.68 4.58 2.09
C VAL A 170 -19.42 5.16 2.73
N TYR A 171 -18.53 4.32 3.26
CA TYR A 171 -17.24 4.75 3.80
C TYR A 171 -16.19 5.05 2.72
N ASN A 172 -16.25 4.36 1.57
CA ASN A 172 -15.35 4.63 0.46
C ASN A 172 -15.47 6.06 -0.09
N ASN A 173 -16.64 6.70 0.03
CA ASN A 173 -16.81 8.06 -0.49
C ASN A 173 -16.24 9.13 0.46
N ASP A 174 -16.21 8.91 1.78
CA ASP A 174 -15.86 9.97 2.74
C ASP A 174 -14.35 10.18 2.91
N LEU A 175 -13.52 9.17 2.66
CA LEU A 175 -12.05 9.32 2.65
C LEU A 175 -11.51 9.79 1.29
N LEU A 176 -12.14 9.35 0.19
CA LEU A 176 -11.94 9.92 -1.16
C LEU A 176 -12.35 11.40 -1.24
N LEU A 177 -13.27 11.86 -0.39
CA LEU A 177 -13.62 13.29 -0.28
C LEU A 177 -12.61 14.08 0.57
N ARG A 178 -12.01 13.48 1.61
CA ARG A 178 -11.04 14.17 2.49
C ARG A 178 -9.62 14.23 1.91
N TRP A 179 -9.27 13.26 1.07
CA TRP A 179 -8.02 13.20 0.31
C TRP A 179 -8.29 12.85 -1.14
N SER A 180 -9.20 13.58 -1.80
CA SER A 180 -9.30 13.50 -3.26
C SER A 180 -7.88 13.51 -3.82
N LEU A 181 -7.55 12.58 -4.71
CA LEU A 181 -6.23 12.53 -5.34
C LEU A 181 -5.83 13.93 -5.84
N VAL A 182 -6.82 14.72 -6.27
CA VAL A 182 -6.74 16.15 -6.59
C VAL A 182 -6.33 17.00 -5.38
N GLY A 183 -6.99 16.89 -4.23
CA GLY A 183 -6.63 17.61 -3.00
C GLY A 183 -5.27 17.19 -2.39
N MET A 184 -4.80 15.96 -2.64
CA MET A 184 -3.45 15.53 -2.28
C MET A 184 -2.42 16.11 -3.26
N LEU A 185 -2.71 16.11 -4.57
CA LEU A 185 -1.91 16.77 -5.61
C LEU A 185 -1.81 18.29 -5.37
N GLU A 186 -2.90 18.97 -5.02
CA GLU A 186 -2.90 20.41 -4.69
C GLU A 186 -2.02 20.74 -3.48
N LYS A 187 -1.97 19.87 -2.47
CA LYS A 187 -1.06 20.05 -1.31
C LYS A 187 0.40 19.85 -1.66
N ILE A 188 0.70 18.93 -2.59
CA ILE A 188 2.07 18.60 -2.99
C ILE A 188 2.61 19.58 -4.05
N LEU A 189 1.76 20.11 -4.94
CA LEU A 189 2.12 21.00 -6.03
C LEU A 189 2.08 22.50 -5.69
N LYS A 190 2.02 22.89 -4.42
CA LYS A 190 1.99 24.31 -4.01
C LYS A 190 3.13 25.12 -4.66
N ILE A 191 2.79 25.84 -5.74
CA ILE A 191 3.19 27.22 -5.99
C ILE A 191 2.62 28.09 -4.87
#